data_AF-A0A355WQ72-F1
#
_entry.id   AF-A0A355WQ72-F1
#
_cell.length_a   1.000
_cell.length_b   1.000
_cell.length_c   1.000
_cell.angle_alpha   90.00
_cell.angle_beta   90.00
_cell.angle_gamma   90.00
#
_symmetry.space_group_name_H-M   'P 1'
#
loop_
_entity.id
_entity.type
_entity.pdbx_description
1 polymer ?
#
loop_
_entity_poly.entity_id
_entity_poly.type
_entity_poly.pdbx_seq_one_letter_code
_entity_poly.pdbx_strand_id
1 'polypeptide(L)'
;LGMLTFVLSNFEMNIKAVSTTRDVVGITIGIAASLMLIISLVWSAWRVMKIEDTLNGVMLETAKTTALVFIILLGAAMLTASFRAFGGEELVRNFLNSLPGGFWTQFVIVMGVIFILGFFLDFIEIAVVVVPIVSPILLSDPSANITAVWLGVMIGLNIQTSFLTPPFGFALFYLRGVAPASVKTLQMYKGVIAFISLQLLALFIVGIYPPLVNYLPNRVSFLSETAPPPRNPKLQACLASFVEQSLAEDGGATLAAIETAKSLDLSMLPKSIASDLTKGFNGATSAISGLAEMTVTQQAVAEAAPDRSEE
;
A
#
# COMPACT_ATOMS: atom_id res chain seq x y z
N LEU A 1 -24.16 24.57 -10.08
CA LEU A 1 -22.71 24.81 -10.26
C LEU A 1 -22.43 26.23 -10.76
N GLY A 2 -22.86 26.63 -11.97
CA GLY A 2 -22.59 27.98 -12.49
C GLY A 2 -22.99 29.15 -11.57
N MET A 3 -24.12 29.05 -10.88
CA MET A 3 -24.57 30.07 -9.92
C MET A 3 -23.66 30.17 -8.68
N LEU A 4 -23.14 29.05 -8.18
CA LEU A 4 -22.20 29.03 -7.04
C LEU A 4 -20.85 29.63 -7.44
N THR A 5 -20.36 29.28 -8.63
CA THR A 5 -19.11 29.84 -9.18
C THR A 5 -19.20 31.36 -9.33
N PHE A 6 -20.33 31.86 -9.84
CA PHE A 6 -20.58 33.30 -9.98
C PHE A 6 -20.60 34.04 -8.64
N VAL A 7 -21.22 33.47 -7.61
CA VAL A 7 -21.29 34.08 -6.27
C VAL A 7 -19.92 34.13 -5.62
N LEU A 8 -19.15 33.03 -5.70
CA LEU A 8 -17.80 32.94 -5.13
C LEU A 8 -16.80 33.88 -5.80
N SER A 9 -16.98 34.23 -7.08
CA SER A 9 -16.08 35.14 -7.80
C SER A 9 -16.41 36.62 -7.60
N ASN A 10 -17.64 36.97 -7.19
CA ASN A 10 -18.13 38.35 -7.16
C ASN A 10 -18.44 38.88 -5.75
N PHE A 11 -18.48 38.03 -4.73
CA PHE A 11 -18.85 38.38 -3.36
C PHE A 11 -17.94 37.70 -2.33
N GLU A 12 -17.51 38.45 -1.30
CA GLU A 12 -16.80 37.88 -0.16
C GLU A 12 -17.78 37.18 0.80
N MET A 13 -17.81 35.85 0.78
CA MET A 13 -18.72 35.05 1.60
C MET A 13 -18.15 34.84 3.02
N ASN A 14 -17.99 35.92 3.78
CA ASN A 14 -17.62 35.86 5.19
C ASN A 14 -18.81 36.25 6.08
N ILE A 15 -19.47 35.24 6.66
CA ILE A 15 -20.63 35.41 7.54
C ILE A 15 -20.30 36.25 8.78
N LYS A 16 -19.03 36.26 9.23
CA LYS A 16 -18.60 37.00 10.43
C LYS A 16 -18.23 38.47 10.16
N ALA A 17 -18.00 38.85 8.91
CA ALA A 17 -17.54 40.19 8.52
C ALA A 17 -18.57 40.98 7.70
N VAL A 18 -19.87 40.65 7.85
CA VAL A 18 -20.96 41.33 7.14
C VAL A 18 -21.05 42.79 7.61
N SER A 19 -20.79 43.73 6.71
CA SER A 19 -20.95 45.15 6.98
C SER A 19 -21.76 45.89 5.91
N THR A 20 -21.80 45.37 4.67
CA THR A 20 -22.46 46.05 3.54
C THR A 20 -23.67 45.27 3.03
N THR A 21 -24.71 45.97 2.54
CA THR A 21 -25.91 45.36 1.91
C THR A 21 -25.57 44.42 0.76
N ARG A 22 -24.45 44.67 0.06
CA ARG A 22 -23.91 43.81 -1.01
C ARG A 22 -23.52 42.41 -0.51
N ASP A 23 -22.97 42.32 0.70
CA ASP A 23 -22.51 41.06 1.29
C ASP A 23 -23.71 40.19 1.69
N VAL A 24 -24.77 40.82 2.22
CA VAL A 24 -26.03 40.15 2.56
C VAL A 24 -26.70 39.54 1.31
N VAL A 25 -26.68 40.26 0.19
CA VAL A 25 -27.20 39.76 -1.10
C VAL A 25 -26.35 38.59 -1.62
N GLY A 26 -25.02 38.68 -1.54
CA GLY A 26 -24.12 37.58 -1.93
C GLY A 26 -24.36 36.30 -1.12
N ILE A 27 -24.48 36.42 0.21
CA ILE A 27 -24.69 35.28 1.11
C ILE A 27 -26.05 34.61 0.87
N THR A 28 -27.12 35.38 0.71
CA THR A 28 -28.48 34.83 0.45
C THR A 28 -28.57 34.08 -0.87
N ILE A 29 -27.95 34.60 -1.93
CA ILE A 29 -27.86 33.89 -3.21
C ILE A 29 -27.01 32.62 -3.07
N GLY A 30 -25.91 32.68 -2.31
CA GLY A 30 -25.07 31.52 -2.01
C GLY A 30 -25.82 30.41 -1.27
N ILE A 31 -26.63 30.76 -0.27
CA ILE A 31 -27.49 29.81 0.46
C ILE A 31 -28.53 29.18 -0.48
N ALA A 32 -29.23 30.00 -1.28
CA ALA A 32 -30.23 29.51 -2.23
C ALA A 32 -29.61 28.56 -3.27
N ALA A 33 -28.44 28.91 -3.83
CA ALA A 33 -27.73 28.09 -4.78
C ALA A 33 -27.22 26.76 -4.15
N SER A 34 -26.81 26.80 -2.88
CA SER A 34 -26.39 25.60 -2.13
C SER A 34 -27.57 24.67 -1.84
N LEU A 35 -28.71 25.22 -1.41
CA LEU A 35 -29.95 24.45 -1.20
C LEU A 35 -30.45 23.82 -2.49
N MET A 36 -30.43 24.56 -3.61
CA MET A 36 -30.80 24.03 -4.92
C MET A 36 -29.88 22.87 -5.35
N LEU A 37 -28.58 22.95 -5.06
CA LEU A 37 -27.64 21.87 -5.34
C LEU A 37 -27.96 20.62 -4.50
N ILE A 38 -28.22 20.80 -3.20
CA ILE A 38 -28.60 19.70 -2.31
C ILE A 38 -29.89 19.03 -2.79
N ILE A 39 -30.92 19.81 -3.13
CA ILE A 39 -32.19 19.29 -3.64
C ILE A 39 -31.98 18.52 -4.95
N SER A 40 -31.13 19.04 -5.85
CA SER A 40 -30.80 18.38 -7.11
C SER A 40 -30.08 17.03 -6.89
N LEU A 41 -29.14 16.96 -5.95
CA LEU A 41 -28.45 15.72 -5.60
C LEU A 41 -29.42 14.70 -4.99
N VAL A 42 -30.26 15.13 -4.05
CA VAL A 42 -31.28 14.27 -3.41
C VAL A 42 -32.28 13.76 -4.45
N TRP A 43 -32.73 14.63 -5.36
CA TRP A 43 -33.64 14.25 -6.41
C TRP A 43 -32.99 13.31 -7.43
N SER A 44 -31.72 13.54 -7.78
CA SER A 44 -30.94 12.64 -8.65
C SER A 44 -30.78 11.26 -8.01
N ALA A 45 -30.42 11.19 -6.73
CA ALA A 45 -30.31 9.93 -5.99
C ALA A 45 -31.66 9.20 -5.91
N TRP A 46 -32.75 9.92 -5.62
CA TRP A 46 -34.09 9.34 -5.57
C TRP A 46 -34.56 8.84 -6.93
N ARG A 47 -34.21 9.56 -8.01
CA ARG A 47 -34.48 9.17 -9.39
C ARG A 47 -33.76 7.88 -9.76
N VAL A 48 -32.47 7.77 -9.45
CA VAL A 48 -31.66 6.57 -9.69
C VAL A 48 -32.19 5.36 -8.89
N MET A 49 -32.71 5.58 -7.69
CA MET A 49 -33.30 4.50 -6.90
C MET A 49 -34.67 4.03 -7.41
N LYS A 50 -35.50 4.94 -7.94
CA LYS A 50 -36.93 4.66 -8.19
C LYS A 50 -37.31 4.51 -9.66
N ILE A 51 -36.52 5.04 -10.58
CA ILE A 51 -36.81 4.95 -12.02
C ILE A 51 -36.12 3.71 -12.61
N GLU A 52 -36.93 2.83 -13.17
CA GLU A 52 -36.52 1.61 -13.92
C GLU A 52 -35.68 0.60 -13.11
N ASP A 53 -35.70 0.67 -11.77
CA ASP A 53 -34.87 -0.19 -10.91
C ASP A 53 -33.38 -0.19 -11.31
N THR A 54 -32.91 0.91 -11.92
CA THR A 54 -31.56 0.99 -12.50
C THR A 54 -30.47 0.69 -11.47
N LEU A 55 -30.63 1.18 -10.24
CA LEU A 55 -29.71 0.85 -9.14
C LEU A 55 -29.69 -0.65 -8.84
N ASN A 56 -30.86 -1.28 -8.70
CA ASN A 56 -30.96 -2.71 -8.43
C ASN A 56 -30.38 -3.54 -9.58
N GLY A 57 -30.63 -3.15 -10.83
CA GLY A 57 -30.06 -3.79 -12.01
C GLY A 57 -28.53 -3.72 -12.04
N VAL A 58 -27.96 -2.53 -11.82
CA VAL A 58 -26.49 -2.35 -11.79
C VAL A 58 -25.86 -3.10 -10.60
N MET A 59 -26.48 -3.03 -9.42
CA MET A 59 -25.99 -3.76 -8.24
C MET A 59 -26.02 -5.27 -8.46
N LEU A 60 -27.07 -5.80 -9.08
CA LEU A 60 -27.24 -7.22 -9.33
C LEU A 60 -26.27 -7.73 -10.41
N GLU A 61 -26.04 -6.97 -11.48
CA GLU A 61 -24.99 -7.31 -12.46
C GLU A 61 -23.59 -7.22 -11.85
N THR A 62 -23.30 -6.19 -11.05
CA THR A 62 -22.03 -6.08 -10.32
C THR A 62 -21.84 -7.28 -9.39
N ALA A 63 -22.86 -7.65 -8.62
CA ALA A 63 -22.82 -8.78 -7.71
C ALA A 63 -22.62 -10.12 -8.44
N LYS A 64 -23.25 -10.33 -9.60
CA LYS A 64 -23.03 -11.53 -10.44
C LYS A 64 -21.58 -11.63 -10.92
N THR A 65 -21.02 -10.55 -11.46
CA THR A 65 -19.63 -10.53 -11.94
C THR A 65 -18.66 -10.77 -10.79
N THR A 66 -18.88 -10.11 -9.64
CA THR A 66 -18.07 -10.31 -8.44
C THR A 66 -18.19 -11.73 -7.89
N ALA A 67 -19.39 -12.32 -7.86
CA ALA A 67 -19.60 -13.69 -7.40
C ALA A 67 -18.89 -14.73 -8.30
N LEU A 68 -18.90 -14.54 -9.62
CA LEU A 68 -18.14 -15.38 -10.55
C LEU A 68 -16.64 -15.37 -10.20
N VAL A 69 -16.06 -14.18 -10.00
CA VAL A 69 -14.65 -14.02 -9.62
C VAL A 69 -14.35 -14.71 -8.29
N PHE A 70 -15.22 -14.56 -7.28
CA PHE A 70 -15.02 -15.22 -5.98
C PHE A 70 -15.09 -16.75 -6.06
N ILE A 71 -16.00 -17.31 -6.86
CA ILE A 71 -16.08 -18.77 -7.05
C ILE A 71 -14.79 -19.29 -7.69
N ILE A 72 -14.26 -18.59 -8.70
CA ILE A 72 -13.00 -18.95 -9.34
C ILE A 72 -11.84 -18.86 -8.33
N LEU A 73 -11.78 -17.79 -7.53
CA LEU A 73 -10.77 -17.65 -6.48
C LEU A 73 -10.81 -18.78 -5.45
N LEU A 74 -12.01 -19.20 -5.05
CA LEU A 74 -12.18 -20.30 -4.10
C LEU A 74 -11.68 -21.63 -4.69
N GLY A 75 -12.03 -21.92 -5.95
CA GLY A 75 -11.52 -23.10 -6.66
C GLY A 75 -10.00 -23.08 -6.82
N ALA A 76 -9.44 -21.93 -7.20
CA ALA A 76 -8.00 -21.72 -7.31
C ALA A 76 -7.27 -21.92 -5.97
N ALA A 77 -7.79 -21.35 -4.88
CA ALA A 77 -7.22 -21.54 -3.54
C ALA A 77 -7.25 -23.01 -3.10
N MET A 78 -8.35 -23.73 -3.36
CA MET A 78 -8.45 -25.16 -3.10
C MET A 78 -7.42 -25.97 -3.91
N LEU A 79 -7.23 -25.63 -5.19
CA LEU A 79 -6.24 -26.27 -6.06
C LEU A 79 -4.82 -25.99 -5.56
N THR A 80 -4.48 -24.75 -5.23
CA THR A 80 -3.16 -24.38 -4.70
C THR A 80 -2.88 -25.06 -3.37
N ALA A 81 -3.85 -25.09 -2.46
CA ALA A 81 -3.71 -25.80 -1.19
C ALA A 81 -3.49 -27.30 -1.39
N SER A 82 -4.27 -27.93 -2.28
CA SER A 82 -4.11 -29.36 -2.61
C SER A 82 -2.76 -29.64 -3.29
N PHE A 83 -2.37 -28.82 -4.27
CA PHE A 83 -1.09 -28.93 -4.96
C PHE A 83 0.09 -28.84 -4.00
N ARG A 84 0.05 -27.89 -3.05
CA ARG A 84 1.05 -27.77 -1.98
C ARG A 84 1.02 -28.96 -1.03
N ALA A 85 -0.17 -29.45 -0.65
CA ALA A 85 -0.30 -30.62 0.21
C ALA A 85 0.29 -31.90 -0.41
N PHE A 86 0.20 -32.04 -1.74
CA PHE A 86 0.85 -33.13 -2.48
C PHE A 86 2.35 -32.90 -2.77
N GLY A 87 2.94 -31.83 -2.25
CA GLY A 87 4.38 -31.54 -2.45
C GLY A 87 4.70 -30.90 -3.79
N GLY A 88 3.73 -30.33 -4.49
CA GLY A 88 3.94 -29.66 -5.78
C GLY A 88 4.90 -28.47 -5.70
N GLU A 89 4.96 -27.79 -4.55
CA GLU A 89 5.94 -26.72 -4.27
C GLU A 89 7.38 -27.25 -4.35
N GLU A 90 7.64 -28.40 -3.74
CA GLU A 90 8.97 -29.04 -3.75
C GLU A 90 9.33 -29.56 -5.16
N LEU A 91 8.35 -30.02 -5.93
CA LEU A 91 8.57 -30.40 -7.33
C LEU A 91 9.04 -29.21 -8.18
N VAL A 92 8.35 -28.06 -8.07
CA VAL A 92 8.72 -26.84 -8.80
C VAL A 92 10.07 -26.31 -8.33
N ARG A 93 10.32 -26.33 -7.02
CA ARG A 93 11.61 -25.94 -6.42
C ARG A 93 12.76 -26.79 -6.97
N ASN A 94 12.62 -28.11 -6.97
CA ASN A 94 13.66 -29.01 -7.48
C ASN A 94 13.89 -28.85 -8.98
N PHE A 95 12.82 -28.61 -9.76
CA PHE A 95 12.95 -28.29 -11.17
C PHE A 95 13.74 -26.99 -11.38
N LEU A 96 13.39 -25.92 -10.68
CA LEU A 96 14.10 -24.63 -10.79
C LEU A 96 15.55 -24.72 -10.30
N ASN A 97 15.82 -25.47 -9.25
CA ASN A 97 17.19 -25.66 -8.73
C ASN A 97 18.05 -26.56 -9.61
N SER A 98 17.44 -27.44 -10.43
CA SER A 98 18.17 -28.27 -11.40
C SER A 98 18.71 -27.48 -12.59
N LEU A 99 18.22 -26.26 -12.82
CA LEU A 99 18.59 -25.45 -13.96
C LEU A 99 19.92 -24.71 -13.72
N PRO A 100 20.85 -24.75 -14.69
CA PRO A 100 22.10 -24.01 -14.59
C PRO A 100 21.88 -22.50 -14.76
N GLY A 101 22.58 -21.69 -13.96
CA GLY A 101 22.61 -20.22 -14.09
C GLY A 101 21.97 -19.43 -12.93
N GLY A 102 21.71 -20.10 -11.81
CA GLY A 102 21.35 -19.45 -10.54
C GLY A 102 20.07 -18.62 -10.62
N PHE A 103 19.98 -17.60 -9.76
CA PHE A 103 18.80 -16.74 -9.64
C PHE A 103 18.29 -16.18 -10.97
N TRP A 104 19.17 -15.65 -11.83
CA TRP A 104 18.74 -14.96 -13.06
C TRP A 104 18.09 -15.92 -14.08
N THR A 105 18.60 -17.15 -14.20
CA THR A 105 17.96 -18.15 -15.06
C THR A 105 16.58 -18.54 -14.53
N GLN A 106 16.47 -18.82 -13.22
CA GLN A 106 15.20 -19.14 -12.58
C GLN A 106 14.19 -17.99 -12.75
N PHE A 107 14.63 -16.76 -12.52
CA PHE A 107 13.83 -15.56 -12.64
C PHE A 107 13.27 -15.37 -14.06
N VAL A 108 14.11 -15.45 -15.10
CA VAL A 108 13.67 -15.28 -16.49
C VAL A 108 12.69 -16.38 -16.90
N ILE A 109 12.92 -17.63 -16.49
CA ILE A 109 12.01 -18.74 -16.78
C ILE A 109 10.66 -18.53 -16.10
N VAL A 110 10.65 -18.17 -14.81
CA VAL A 110 9.41 -17.86 -14.08
C VAL A 110 8.67 -16.69 -14.73
N MET A 111 9.37 -15.63 -15.13
CA MET A 111 8.77 -14.51 -15.85
C MET A 111 8.18 -14.93 -17.20
N GLY A 112 8.87 -15.80 -17.96
CA GLY A 112 8.35 -16.34 -19.21
C GLY A 112 7.08 -17.18 -19.00
N VAL A 113 7.06 -18.05 -18.00
CA VAL A 113 5.88 -18.87 -17.67
C VAL A 113 4.72 -17.99 -17.24
N ILE A 114 4.93 -17.03 -16.35
CA ILE A 114 3.89 -16.07 -15.92
C ILE A 114 3.36 -15.26 -17.12
N PHE A 115 4.25 -14.84 -18.02
CA PHE A 115 3.87 -14.08 -19.21
C PHE A 115 2.94 -14.89 -20.12
N ILE A 116 3.26 -16.16 -20.38
CA ILE A 116 2.42 -17.06 -21.19
C ILE A 116 1.11 -17.36 -20.47
N LEU A 117 1.15 -17.62 -19.16
CA LEU A 117 -0.03 -17.92 -18.37
C LEU A 117 -1.01 -16.75 -18.32
N GLY A 118 -0.50 -15.51 -18.31
CA GLY A 118 -1.30 -14.29 -18.36
C GLY A 118 -2.12 -14.10 -19.65
N PHE A 119 -1.87 -14.89 -20.70
CA PHE A 119 -2.75 -14.91 -21.87
C PHE A 119 -4.05 -15.68 -21.61
N PHE A 120 -4.08 -16.58 -20.63
CA PHE A 120 -5.22 -17.46 -20.38
C PHE A 120 -5.94 -17.17 -19.07
N LEU A 121 -5.18 -16.76 -18.04
CA LEU A 121 -5.70 -16.56 -16.69
C LEU A 121 -5.74 -15.07 -16.31
N ASP A 122 -6.64 -14.73 -15.40
CA ASP A 122 -6.73 -13.38 -14.84
C ASP A 122 -5.55 -13.08 -13.88
N PHE A 123 -5.20 -11.81 -13.68
CA PHE A 123 -4.10 -11.38 -12.80
C PHE A 123 -4.37 -11.80 -11.36
N ILE A 124 -5.64 -11.79 -10.94
CA ILE A 124 -6.05 -12.21 -9.62
C ILE A 124 -5.75 -13.71 -9.43
N GLU A 125 -6.03 -14.54 -10.43
CA GLU A 125 -5.77 -15.98 -10.37
C GLU A 125 -4.28 -16.27 -10.30
N ILE A 126 -3.47 -15.62 -11.14
CA ILE A 126 -2.01 -15.76 -11.11
C ILE A 126 -1.44 -15.30 -9.77
N ALA A 127 -1.94 -14.18 -9.23
CA ALA A 127 -1.49 -13.64 -7.95
C ALA A 127 -1.82 -14.56 -6.77
N VAL A 128 -2.94 -15.29 -6.80
CA VAL A 128 -3.34 -16.22 -5.73
C VAL A 128 -2.69 -17.60 -5.90
N VAL A 129 -2.51 -18.08 -7.13
CA VAL A 129 -2.00 -19.43 -7.39
C VAL A 129 -0.49 -19.45 -7.53
N VAL A 130 0.04 -18.69 -8.47
CA VAL A 130 1.43 -18.85 -8.93
C VAL A 130 2.38 -18.10 -8.00
N VAL A 131 2.08 -16.85 -7.67
CA VAL A 131 2.98 -15.99 -6.88
C VAL A 131 3.38 -16.61 -5.54
N PRO A 132 2.48 -17.21 -4.74
CA PRO A 132 2.86 -17.85 -3.48
C PRO A 132 3.74 -19.08 -3.66
N ILE A 133 3.70 -19.74 -4.83
CA ILE A 133 4.54 -20.91 -5.13
C ILE A 133 5.94 -20.46 -5.57
N VAL A 134 6.05 -19.49 -6.49
CA VAL A 134 7.36 -19.07 -7.02
C VAL A 134 8.12 -18.08 -6.12
N SER A 135 7.42 -17.25 -5.35
CA SER A 135 8.06 -16.20 -4.54
C SER A 135 9.00 -16.77 -3.47
N PRO A 136 8.62 -17.78 -2.65
CA PRO A 136 9.54 -18.37 -1.68
C PRO A 136 10.76 -19.02 -2.33
N ILE A 137 10.60 -19.61 -3.52
CA ILE A 137 11.70 -20.25 -4.25
C ILE A 137 12.71 -19.20 -4.69
N LEU A 138 12.26 -18.11 -5.32
CA LEU A 138 13.13 -17.04 -5.83
C LEU A 138 13.77 -16.20 -4.71
N LEU A 139 13.09 -16.04 -3.57
CA LEU A 139 13.61 -15.31 -2.42
C LEU A 139 14.50 -16.18 -1.50
N SER A 140 14.51 -17.50 -1.70
CA SER A 140 15.35 -18.41 -0.89
C SER A 140 16.83 -18.35 -1.24
N ASP A 141 17.20 -17.82 -2.40
CA ASP A 141 18.60 -17.66 -2.81
C ASP A 141 19.19 -16.36 -2.23
N PRO A 142 20.08 -16.44 -1.22
CA PRO A 142 20.65 -15.26 -0.56
C PRO A 142 21.61 -14.48 -1.46
N SER A 143 22.09 -15.09 -2.55
CA SER A 143 23.13 -14.51 -3.41
C SER A 143 22.64 -13.34 -4.26
N ALA A 144 21.34 -13.26 -4.52
CA ALA A 144 20.75 -12.27 -5.41
C ALA A 144 20.40 -10.92 -4.75
N ASN A 145 20.37 -10.86 -3.41
CA ASN A 145 20.04 -9.65 -2.61
C ASN A 145 18.83 -8.86 -3.16
N ILE A 146 17.77 -9.57 -3.55
CA ILE A 146 16.53 -9.01 -4.08
C ILE A 146 15.47 -8.92 -2.98
N THR A 147 14.66 -7.86 -3.05
CA THR A 147 13.55 -7.66 -2.11
C THR A 147 12.26 -8.27 -2.65
N ALA A 148 11.38 -8.71 -1.75
CA ALA A 148 10.04 -9.18 -2.13
C ALA A 148 9.24 -8.11 -2.89
N VAL A 149 9.45 -6.83 -2.56
CA VAL A 149 8.81 -5.71 -3.25
C VAL A 149 9.28 -5.61 -4.70
N TRP A 150 10.59 -5.70 -4.93
CA TRP A 150 11.14 -5.69 -6.30
C TRP A 150 10.59 -6.86 -7.12
N LEU A 151 10.57 -8.07 -6.55
CA LEU A 151 10.01 -9.25 -7.22
C LEU A 151 8.53 -9.05 -7.55
N GLY A 152 7.74 -8.53 -6.60
CA GLY A 152 6.31 -8.23 -6.81
C GLY A 152 6.07 -7.20 -7.91
N VAL A 153 6.89 -6.14 -7.98
CA VAL A 153 6.79 -5.13 -9.04
C VAL A 153 7.15 -5.73 -10.40
N MET A 154 8.22 -6.53 -10.47
CA MET A 154 8.59 -7.20 -11.73
C MET A 154 7.49 -8.14 -12.22
N ILE A 155 6.88 -8.93 -11.32
CA ILE A 155 5.76 -9.81 -11.65
C ILE A 155 4.55 -8.99 -12.10
N GLY A 156 4.24 -7.90 -11.39
CA GLY A 156 3.13 -7.01 -11.72
C GLY A 156 3.28 -6.35 -13.11
N LEU A 157 4.47 -5.82 -13.41
CA LEU A 157 4.77 -5.25 -14.73
C LEU A 157 4.66 -6.30 -15.84
N ASN A 158 5.14 -7.53 -15.58
CA ASN A 158 5.08 -8.63 -16.53
C ASN A 158 3.63 -9.07 -16.81
N ILE A 159 2.81 -9.26 -15.76
CA ILE A 159 1.39 -9.60 -15.91
C ILE A 159 0.66 -8.49 -16.67
N GLN A 160 0.88 -7.22 -16.34
CA GLN A 160 0.28 -6.09 -17.06
C GLN A 160 0.65 -6.10 -18.56
N THR A 161 1.88 -6.48 -18.90
CA THR A 161 2.33 -6.63 -20.29
C THR A 161 1.56 -7.74 -21.01
N SER A 162 1.36 -8.87 -20.33
CA SER A 162 0.63 -10.02 -20.87
C SER A 162 -0.84 -9.66 -21.18
N PHE A 163 -1.49 -8.87 -20.32
CA PHE A 163 -2.86 -8.37 -20.50
C PHE A 163 -3.05 -7.46 -21.73
N LEU A 164 -1.97 -6.83 -22.22
CA LEU A 164 -1.97 -5.98 -23.40
C LEU A 164 -1.56 -6.73 -24.68
N THR A 165 -0.96 -7.90 -24.57
CA THR A 165 -0.38 -8.61 -25.71
C THR A 165 -1.43 -9.51 -26.39
N PRO A 166 -1.61 -9.44 -27.73
CA PRO A 166 -2.47 -10.39 -28.46
C PRO A 166 -1.93 -11.81 -28.27
N PRO A 167 -2.73 -12.80 -27.81
CA PRO A 167 -3.96 -13.27 -28.46
C PRO A 167 -5.27 -13.08 -27.68
N PHE A 168 -5.20 -12.75 -26.39
CA PHE A 168 -6.36 -12.67 -25.49
C PHE A 168 -6.48 -11.37 -24.69
N GLY A 169 -5.68 -10.35 -25.02
CA GLY A 169 -5.62 -9.10 -24.25
C GLY A 169 -6.99 -8.47 -23.96
N PHE A 170 -7.49 -8.67 -22.73
CA PHE A 170 -8.84 -8.28 -22.32
C PHE A 170 -9.11 -6.80 -22.58
N ALA A 171 -8.10 -5.95 -22.36
CA ALA A 171 -8.17 -4.53 -22.65
C ALA A 171 -8.46 -4.24 -24.13
N LEU A 172 -7.90 -5.00 -25.07
CA LEU A 172 -8.17 -4.84 -26.50
C LEU A 172 -9.58 -5.31 -26.88
N PHE A 173 -10.07 -6.38 -26.27
CA PHE A 173 -11.45 -6.82 -26.49
C PHE A 173 -12.49 -5.86 -25.91
N TYR A 174 -12.22 -5.27 -24.75
CA TYR A 174 -13.05 -4.20 -24.20
C TYR A 174 -13.06 -2.98 -25.13
N LEU A 175 -11.89 -2.57 -25.64
CA LEU A 175 -11.81 -1.48 -26.62
C LEU A 175 -12.56 -1.82 -27.92
N ARG A 176 -12.49 -3.07 -28.39
CA ARG A 176 -13.26 -3.51 -29.56
C ARG A 176 -14.77 -3.42 -29.33
N GLY A 177 -15.23 -3.62 -28.09
CA GLY A 177 -16.65 -3.52 -27.70
C GLY A 177 -17.22 -2.10 -27.79
N VAL A 178 -16.39 -1.08 -27.58
CA VAL A 178 -16.79 0.35 -27.67
C VAL A 178 -16.34 1.03 -28.97
N ALA A 179 -15.44 0.42 -29.74
CA ALA A 179 -14.91 1.00 -30.96
C ALA A 179 -15.91 0.90 -32.15
N PRO A 180 -16.05 1.98 -32.95
CA PRO A 180 -16.87 1.96 -34.15
C PRO A 180 -16.34 0.94 -35.17
N ALA A 181 -17.24 0.37 -35.97
CA ALA A 181 -16.92 -0.69 -36.94
C ALA A 181 -15.90 -0.30 -38.02
N SER A 182 -15.58 0.99 -38.16
CA SER A 182 -14.54 1.51 -39.03
C SER A 182 -13.12 1.16 -38.58
N VAL A 183 -12.90 0.92 -37.27
CA VAL A 183 -11.58 0.56 -36.73
C VAL A 183 -11.40 -0.96 -36.80
N LYS A 184 -10.45 -1.39 -37.64
CA LYS A 184 -10.12 -2.82 -37.78
C LYS A 184 -9.31 -3.30 -36.57
N THR A 185 -9.50 -4.56 -36.16
CA THR A 185 -8.74 -5.20 -35.08
C THR A 185 -7.23 -5.08 -35.27
N LEU A 186 -6.74 -5.22 -36.51
CA LEU A 186 -5.32 -5.03 -36.84
C LEU A 186 -4.79 -3.62 -36.55
N GLN A 187 -5.62 -2.58 -36.67
CA GLN A 187 -5.20 -1.21 -36.33
C GLN A 187 -5.05 -1.05 -34.82
N MET A 188 -5.92 -1.68 -34.03
CA MET A 188 -5.78 -1.74 -32.57
C MET A 188 -4.53 -2.49 -32.15
N TYR A 189 -4.24 -3.64 -32.79
CA TYR A 189 -3.03 -4.42 -32.51
C TYR A 189 -1.76 -3.63 -32.85
N LYS A 190 -1.77 -2.90 -33.96
CA LYS A 190 -0.64 -2.03 -34.31
C LYS A 190 -0.46 -0.87 -33.32
N GLY A 191 -1.56 -0.33 -32.78
CA GLY A 191 -1.53 0.72 -31.76
C GLY A 191 -0.96 0.24 -30.42
N VAL A 192 -1.33 -0.96 -29.96
CA VAL A 192 -0.87 -1.46 -28.66
C VAL A 192 0.62 -1.82 -28.63
N ILE A 193 1.23 -2.14 -29.78
CA ILE A 193 2.67 -2.47 -29.85
C ILE A 193 3.53 -1.36 -29.24
N ALA A 194 3.16 -0.08 -29.42
CA ALA A 194 3.89 1.03 -28.81
C ALA A 194 3.85 0.98 -27.27
N PHE A 195 2.71 0.62 -26.71
CA PHE A 195 2.54 0.47 -25.25
C PHE A 195 3.26 -0.76 -24.72
N ILE A 196 3.21 -1.89 -25.43
CA ILE A 196 3.97 -3.09 -25.07
C ILE A 196 5.47 -2.80 -25.06
N SER A 197 5.99 -2.07 -26.06
CA SER A 197 7.40 -1.67 -26.10
C SER A 197 7.79 -0.79 -24.91
N LEU A 198 6.95 0.18 -24.53
CA LEU A 198 7.18 1.01 -23.33
C LEU A 198 7.16 0.17 -22.04
N GLN A 199 6.27 -0.82 -21.97
CA GLN A 199 6.16 -1.70 -20.82
C GLN A 199 7.37 -2.64 -20.68
N LEU A 200 7.85 -3.19 -21.80
CA LEU A 200 9.08 -3.99 -21.83
C LEU A 200 10.32 -3.14 -21.48
N LEU A 201 10.36 -1.89 -21.93
CA LEU A 201 11.41 -0.95 -21.53
C LEU A 201 11.37 -0.68 -20.03
N ALA A 202 10.18 -0.44 -19.45
CA ALA A 202 10.03 -0.26 -18.01
C ALA A 202 10.47 -1.51 -17.23
N LEU A 203 10.07 -2.71 -17.68
CA LEU A 203 10.50 -3.98 -17.09
C LEU A 203 12.03 -4.13 -17.12
N PHE A 204 12.68 -3.75 -18.23
CA PHE A 204 14.12 -3.79 -18.36
C PHE A 204 14.84 -2.81 -17.42
N ILE A 205 14.36 -1.56 -17.35
CA ILE A 205 14.93 -0.53 -16.46
C ILE A 205 14.82 -0.96 -14.99
N VAL A 206 13.64 -1.42 -14.57
CA VAL A 206 13.40 -1.89 -13.20
C VAL A 206 14.21 -3.16 -12.90
N GLY A 207 14.38 -4.03 -13.90
CA GLY A 207 15.18 -5.25 -13.80
C GLY A 207 16.65 -4.98 -13.48
N ILE A 208 17.26 -3.98 -14.12
CA ILE A 208 18.67 -3.62 -13.91
C ILE A 208 18.87 -2.72 -12.69
N TYR A 209 17.86 -1.92 -12.33
CA TYR A 209 17.97 -0.95 -11.25
C TYR A 209 16.96 -1.19 -10.09
N PRO A 210 17.16 -2.26 -9.28
CA PRO A 210 16.32 -2.54 -8.09
C PRO A 210 16.17 -1.39 -7.07
N PRO A 211 17.16 -0.50 -6.87
CA PRO A 211 16.99 0.63 -5.94
C PRO A 211 15.81 1.54 -6.29
N LEU A 212 15.38 1.61 -7.56
CA LEU A 212 14.24 2.42 -7.98
C LEU A 212 12.95 2.02 -7.27
N VAL A 213 12.69 0.71 -7.21
CA VAL A 213 11.48 0.15 -6.59
C VAL A 213 11.56 0.27 -5.08
N ASN A 214 12.74 0.03 -4.52
CA ASN A 214 12.95 0.05 -3.08
C ASN A 214 13.09 1.46 -2.50
N TYR A 215 13.28 2.48 -3.33
CA TYR A 215 13.49 3.86 -2.88
C TYR A 215 12.34 4.36 -1.99
N LEU A 216 11.10 4.30 -2.50
CA LEU A 216 9.94 4.82 -1.77
C LEU A 216 9.64 3.97 -0.52
N PRO A 217 9.55 2.63 -0.58
CA PRO A 217 9.38 1.78 0.60
C PRO A 217 10.42 2.05 1.70
N ASN A 218 11.70 2.18 1.33
CA ASN A 218 12.75 2.48 2.30
C ASN A 218 12.52 3.83 2.99
N ARG A 219 12.01 4.84 2.29
CA ARG A 219 11.79 6.19 2.85
C ARG A 219 10.54 6.28 3.71
N VAL A 220 9.45 5.62 3.30
CA VAL A 220 8.18 5.64 4.04
C VAL A 220 8.20 4.70 5.24
N SER A 221 8.98 3.61 5.19
CA SER A 221 9.11 2.67 6.31
C SER A 221 9.66 3.33 7.57
N PHE A 222 10.54 4.33 7.43
CA PHE A 222 11.05 5.13 8.57
C PHE A 222 9.99 5.98 9.27
N LEU A 223 8.80 6.15 8.68
CA LEU A 223 7.68 6.92 9.25
C LEU A 223 6.54 6.02 9.74
N SER A 224 6.64 4.70 9.59
CA SER A 224 5.58 3.77 9.97
C SER A 224 5.68 3.35 11.43
N GLU A 225 4.53 3.11 12.10
CA GLU A 225 4.49 2.56 13.47
C GLU A 225 5.09 1.14 13.55
N THR A 226 5.20 0.46 12.41
CA THR A 226 5.85 -0.85 12.25
C THR A 226 7.26 -0.73 11.67
N ALA A 227 7.95 0.39 11.90
CA ALA A 227 9.30 0.59 11.39
C ALA A 227 10.21 -0.58 11.82
N PRO A 228 10.97 -1.21 10.90
CA PRO A 228 11.91 -2.24 11.26
C PRO A 228 12.92 -1.65 12.26
N PRO A 229 13.45 -2.46 13.20
CA PRO A 229 14.50 -2.00 14.10
C PRO A 229 15.62 -1.36 13.27
N PRO A 230 16.23 -0.28 13.75
CA PRO A 230 17.10 0.55 12.95
C PRO A 230 18.14 -0.32 12.24
N ARG A 231 18.23 -0.13 10.93
CA ARG A 231 19.11 -0.88 10.02
C ARG A 231 20.59 -0.82 10.43
N ASN A 232 20.93 0.09 11.35
CA ASN A 232 22.17 0.11 12.10
C ASN A 232 21.89 -0.12 13.61
N PRO A 233 22.03 -1.36 14.11
CA PRO A 233 21.88 -1.69 15.53
C PRO A 233 22.77 -0.84 16.45
N LYS A 234 23.92 -0.36 15.95
CA LYS A 234 24.85 0.48 16.70
C LYS A 234 24.28 1.88 16.99
N LEU A 235 23.37 2.40 16.16
CA LEU A 235 22.76 3.71 16.39
C LEU A 235 21.79 3.67 17.57
N GLN A 236 21.01 2.59 17.71
CA GLN A 236 20.11 2.41 18.85
C GLN A 236 20.90 2.27 20.15
N ALA A 237 21.98 1.50 20.13
CA ALA A 237 22.89 1.39 21.27
C ALA A 237 23.51 2.76 21.63
N CYS A 238 23.94 3.54 20.63
CA CYS A 238 24.52 4.88 20.83
C CYS A 238 23.49 5.87 21.42
N LEU A 239 22.25 5.86 20.90
CA LEU A 239 21.18 6.69 21.43
C LEU A 239 20.80 6.30 22.86
N ALA A 240 20.72 4.99 23.15
CA ALA A 240 20.45 4.49 24.49
C ALA A 240 21.55 4.90 25.48
N SER A 241 22.82 4.71 25.13
CA SER A 241 23.95 5.12 25.97
C SER A 241 24.01 6.64 26.15
N PHE A 242 23.68 7.40 25.11
CA PHE A 242 23.62 8.87 25.20
C PHE A 242 22.51 9.33 26.15
N VAL A 243 21.32 8.73 26.06
CA VAL A 243 20.18 9.05 26.94
C VAL A 243 20.49 8.63 28.39
N GLU A 244 21.11 7.48 28.60
CA GLU A 244 21.53 7.02 29.92
C GLU A 244 22.56 7.97 30.54
N GLN A 245 23.56 8.38 29.77
CA GLN A 245 24.56 9.36 30.23
C GLN A 245 23.90 10.71 30.57
N SER A 246 23.03 11.21 29.69
CA SER A 246 22.32 12.48 29.92
C SER A 246 21.44 12.41 31.16
N LEU A 247 20.74 11.29 31.40
CA LEU A 247 19.90 11.10 32.59
C LEU A 247 20.72 10.98 33.88
N ALA A 248 21.90 10.36 33.81
CA ALA A 248 22.84 10.29 34.92
C ALA A 248 23.44 11.67 35.25
N GLU A 249 23.74 12.47 34.24
CA GLU A 249 24.25 13.85 34.37
C GLU A 249 23.19 14.81 34.95
N ASP A 250 21.90 14.58 34.64
CA ASP A 250 20.77 15.39 35.13
C ASP A 250 20.48 15.20 36.64
N GLY A 251 21.13 14.23 37.30
CA GLY A 251 21.06 14.03 38.75
C GLY A 251 19.66 13.72 39.29
N GLY A 252 18.75 13.21 38.45
CA GLY A 252 17.37 12.91 38.81
C GLY A 252 16.39 14.08 38.65
N ALA A 253 16.80 15.22 38.09
CA ALA A 253 15.90 16.34 37.82
C ALA A 253 14.75 15.95 36.87
N THR A 254 15.04 15.15 35.83
CA THR A 254 14.00 14.62 34.93
C THR A 254 12.98 13.74 35.67
N LEU A 255 13.43 12.88 36.59
CA LEU A 255 12.55 12.01 37.39
C LEU A 255 11.65 12.81 38.33
N ALA A 256 12.21 13.82 38.99
CA ALA A 256 11.46 14.73 39.84
C ALA A 256 10.40 15.52 39.04
N ALA A 257 10.74 15.95 37.81
CA ALA A 257 9.81 16.64 36.92
C ALA A 257 8.64 15.74 36.49
N ILE A 258 8.90 14.45 36.22
CA ILE A 258 7.87 13.47 35.87
C ILE A 258 6.92 13.22 37.03
N GLU A 259 7.44 13.05 38.25
CA GLU A 259 6.61 12.84 39.44
C GLU A 259 5.77 14.08 39.77
N THR A 260 6.37 15.28 39.61
CA THR A 260 5.63 16.55 39.71
C THR A 260 4.53 16.63 38.66
N ALA A 261 4.80 16.23 37.41
CA ALA A 261 3.81 16.25 36.33
C ALA A 261 2.64 15.28 36.59
N LYS A 262 2.91 14.14 37.21
CA LYS A 262 1.88 13.16 37.61
C LYS A 262 0.99 13.65 38.74
N SER A 263 1.51 14.55 39.59
CA SER A 263 0.76 15.15 40.70
C SER A 263 -0.16 16.31 40.30
N LEU A 264 -0.11 16.76 39.04
CA LEU A 264 -0.98 17.83 38.53
C LEU A 264 -2.44 17.36 38.49
N ASP A 265 -3.34 18.17 39.05
CA ASP A 265 -4.78 17.95 38.93
C ASP A 265 -5.27 18.29 37.52
N LEU A 266 -5.61 17.27 36.73
CA LEU A 266 -6.07 17.39 35.35
C LEU A 266 -7.60 17.54 35.23
N SER A 267 -8.32 17.67 36.35
CA SER A 267 -9.79 17.77 36.38
C SER A 267 -10.34 18.98 35.62
N MET A 268 -9.54 20.04 35.49
CA MET A 268 -9.91 21.30 34.81
C MET A 268 -9.75 21.24 33.28
N LEU A 269 -9.18 20.15 32.72
CA LEU A 269 -8.90 20.02 31.30
C LEU A 269 -9.98 19.24 30.53
N PRO A 270 -10.14 19.46 29.21
CA PRO A 270 -10.98 18.63 28.35
C PRO A 270 -10.59 17.15 28.43
N LYS A 271 -11.59 16.25 28.47
CA LYS A 271 -11.40 14.80 28.66
C LYS A 271 -10.39 14.16 27.69
N SER A 272 -10.31 14.60 26.43
CA SER A 272 -9.34 14.06 25.46
C SER A 272 -7.91 14.43 25.85
N ILE A 273 -7.66 15.69 26.19
CA ILE A 273 -6.34 16.21 26.56
C ILE A 273 -5.89 15.59 27.90
N ALA A 274 -6.80 15.47 28.87
CA ALA A 274 -6.50 14.82 30.15
C ALA A 274 -6.10 13.34 29.97
N SER A 275 -6.78 12.61 29.07
CA SER A 275 -6.43 11.23 28.72
C SER A 275 -5.05 11.13 28.07
N ASP A 276 -4.76 12.00 27.09
CA ASP A 276 -3.48 11.95 26.35
C ASP A 276 -2.29 12.35 27.24
N LEU A 277 -2.46 13.34 28.11
CA LEU A 277 -1.45 13.73 29.12
C LEU A 277 -1.19 12.60 30.13
N THR A 278 -2.24 11.96 30.64
CA THR A 278 -2.11 10.83 31.56
C THR A 278 -1.36 9.66 30.92
N LYS A 279 -1.65 9.36 29.64
CA LYS A 279 -0.91 8.36 28.87
C LYS A 279 0.56 8.77 28.67
N GLY A 280 0.82 10.05 28.38
CA GLY A 280 2.17 10.59 28.25
C GLY A 280 3.01 10.45 29.52
N PHE A 281 2.46 10.82 30.69
CA PHE A 281 3.15 10.71 31.97
C PHE A 281 3.44 9.26 32.36
N ASN A 282 2.47 8.36 32.16
CA ASN A 282 2.66 6.93 32.39
C ASN A 282 3.70 6.34 31.42
N GLY A 283 3.66 6.73 30.15
CA GLY A 283 4.63 6.32 29.13
C GLY A 283 6.05 6.77 29.45
N ALA A 284 6.23 8.00 29.95
CA ALA A 284 7.54 8.51 30.37
C ALA A 284 8.13 7.70 31.53
N THR A 285 7.29 7.31 32.49
CA THR A 285 7.71 6.45 33.62
C THR A 285 8.13 5.07 33.12
N SER A 286 7.31 4.44 32.29
CA SER A 286 7.59 3.11 31.72
C SER A 286 8.82 3.09 30.81
N ALA A 287 9.09 4.19 30.09
CA ALA A 287 10.27 4.32 29.24
C ALA A 287 11.57 4.33 30.04
N ILE A 288 11.60 5.02 31.18
CA ILE A 288 12.79 5.06 32.05
C ILE A 288 13.03 3.70 32.71
N SER A 289 11.98 3.03 33.22
CA SER A 289 12.12 1.68 33.76
C SER A 289 12.56 0.68 32.68
N GLY A 290 12.05 0.82 31.46
CA GLY A 290 12.46 -0.02 30.33
C GLY A 290 13.92 0.21 29.92
N LEU A 291 14.41 1.46 29.97
CA LEU A 291 15.82 1.77 29.68
C LEU A 291 16.77 1.04 30.65
N ALA A 292 16.44 1.02 31.95
CA ALA A 292 17.23 0.30 32.95
C ALA A 292 17.23 -1.22 32.72
N GLU A 293 16.08 -1.79 32.35
CA GLU A 293 15.95 -3.22 32.02
C GLU A 293 16.71 -3.60 30.74
N MET A 294 16.76 -2.69 29.76
CA MET A 294 17.54 -2.85 28.53
C MET A 294 19.04 -2.91 28.80
N THR A 295 19.59 -2.08 29.70
CA THR A 295 21.02 -2.11 30.04
C THR A 295 21.43 -3.44 30.69
N VAL A 296 20.61 -3.96 31.62
CA VAL A 296 20.84 -5.27 32.26
C VAL A 296 20.80 -6.39 31.24
N THR A 297 19.80 -6.36 30.35
CA THR A 297 19.65 -7.37 29.30
C THR A 297 20.80 -7.31 28.30
N GLN A 298 21.27 -6.11 27.94
CA GLN A 298 22.40 -5.91 27.03
C GLN A 298 23.72 -6.41 27.63
N GLN A 299 23.95 -6.20 28.93
CA GLN A 299 25.12 -6.75 29.63
C GLN A 299 25.07 -8.28 29.68
N ALA A 300 23.93 -8.87 30.00
CA ALA A 300 23.76 -10.33 29.99
C ALA A 300 23.96 -10.94 28.60
N VAL A 301 23.53 -10.25 27.53
CA VAL A 301 23.77 -10.67 26.14
C VAL A 301 25.23 -10.52 25.75
N ALA A 302 25.92 -9.46 26.19
CA ALA A 302 27.35 -9.27 25.91
C ALA A 302 28.22 -10.32 26.61
N GLU A 303 27.88 -10.71 27.84
CA GLU A 303 28.56 -11.78 28.59
C GLU A 303 28.30 -13.17 28.00
N ALA A 304 27.12 -13.38 27.41
CA ALA A 304 26.75 -14.63 26.74
C ALA A 304 27.25 -14.72 25.29
N ALA A 305 27.69 -13.61 24.68
CA ALA A 305 28.18 -13.58 23.31
C ALA A 305 29.68 -13.96 23.25
N PRO A 306 30.07 -14.96 22.45
CA PRO A 306 31.48 -15.26 22.24
C PRO A 306 32.17 -14.08 21.53
N ASP A 307 33.37 -13.74 22.01
CA ASP A 307 34.18 -12.62 21.52
C ASP A 307 34.31 -12.64 19.98
N ARG A 308 33.64 -11.70 19.31
CA ARG A 308 33.82 -11.39 17.89
C ARG A 308 34.64 -10.12 17.78
N SER A 309 35.90 -10.23 18.15
CA SER A 309 36.91 -9.18 17.97
C SER A 309 37.61 -9.24 16.60
N GLU A 310 37.19 -10.11 15.67
CA GLU A 310 37.71 -10.18 14.30
C GLU A 310 36.59 -10.54 13.28
N GLU A 311 35.90 -9.54 12.73
CA GLU A 311 35.34 -9.50 11.35
C GLU A 311 34.77 -8.11 10.99
#